data_AF-V4NP61-F1
#
_entry.id   AF-V4NP61-F1
#
_cell.length_a   1.000
_cell.length_b   1.000
_cell.length_c   1.000
_cell.angle_alpha   90.00
_cell.angle_beta   90.00
_cell.angle_gamma   90.00
#
_symmetry.space_group_name_H-M   'P 1'
#
loop_
_entity.id
_entity.type
_entity.pdbx_description
1 polymer ?
#
loop_
_entity_poly.entity_id
_entity_poly.type
_entity_poly.pdbx_seq_one_letter_code
_entity_poly.pdbx_strand_id
1 'polypeptide(L)' 'MQYEFLRTEADYDQALKRLEALTGAPPGSPEGDELQALLELISAYEDDHFPED' A
#
# COMPACT_ATOMS: atom_id res chain seq x y z
N MET A 1 6.59 -1.90 11.09
CA MET A 1 5.22 -1.41 11.34
C MET A 1 4.27 -2.49 10.87
N GLN A 2 3.21 -2.75 11.62
CA GLN A 2 2.23 -3.80 11.32
C GLN A 2 1.13 -3.13 10.50
N TYR A 3 1.25 -3.12 9.17
CA TYR A 3 0.19 -2.63 8.28
C TYR A 3 -0.93 -3.67 8.23
N GLU A 4 -1.54 -3.95 9.38
CA GLU A 4 -2.32 -5.17 9.51
C GLU A 4 -3.53 -5.17 8.58
N PHE A 5 -4.21 -4.06 8.33
CA PHE A 5 -5.27 -4.03 7.31
C PHE A 5 -5.56 -2.60 6.88
N LEU A 6 -5.62 -2.34 5.57
CA LEU A 6 -6.37 -1.20 5.04
C LEU A 6 -7.85 -1.56 5.21
N ARG A 7 -8.55 -0.92 6.16
CA ARG A 7 -9.96 -1.24 6.47
C ARG A 7 -10.90 -0.08 6.14
N THR A 8 -10.34 1.10 5.94
CA THR A 8 -11.09 2.31 5.70
C THR A 8 -10.49 3.07 4.53
N GLU A 9 -11.29 3.91 3.89
CA GLU A 9 -10.83 4.82 2.84
C GLU A 9 -9.70 5.73 3.33
N ALA A 10 -9.72 6.13 4.61
CA ALA A 10 -8.65 6.94 5.21
C ALA A 10 -7.33 6.18 5.32
N ASP A 11 -7.36 4.88 5.63
CA ASP A 11 -6.17 4.03 5.64
C ASP A 11 -5.61 3.87 4.22
N TYR A 12 -6.52 3.66 3.26
CA TYR A 12 -6.19 3.58 1.84
C TYR A 12 -5.53 4.86 1.32
N ASP A 13 -6.09 6.03 1.63
CA ASP A 13 -5.51 7.34 1.29
C ASP A 13 -4.11 7.55 1.90
N GLN A 14 -3.90 7.10 3.14
CA GLN A 14 -2.59 7.18 3.78
C GLN A 14 -1.58 6.22 3.13
N ALA A 15 -2.03 5.02 2.76
CA ALA A 15 -1.20 4.04 2.07
C ALA A 15 -0.76 4.57 0.70
N LEU A 16 -1.67 5.19 -0.07
CA LEU A 16 -1.34 5.84 -1.34
C LEU A 16 -0.31 6.96 -1.16
N LYS A 17 -0.50 7.87 -0.19
CA LYS A 17 0.49 8.94 0.07
C LYS A 17 1.85 8.40 0.47
N ARG A 18 1.87 7.31 1.25
CA ARG A 18 3.11 6.66 1.65
C ARG A 18 3.79 5.99 0.48
N LEU A 19 3.03 5.31 -0.37
CA LEU A 19 3.49 4.72 -1.61
C LEU A 19 4.14 5.77 -2.51
N GLU A 20 3.48 6.91 -2.73
CA GLU A 20 4.02 8.05 -3.48
C GLU A 20 5.36 8.53 -2.90
N ALA A 21 5.46 8.64 -1.57
CA ALA A 21 6.71 9.04 -0.91
C ALA A 21 7.85 8.02 -1.05
N LEU A 22 7.53 6.75 -1.31
CA LEU A 22 8.48 5.67 -1.51
C LEU A 22 8.77 5.37 -2.99
N THR A 23 8.13 6.10 -3.93
CA THR A 23 8.40 5.95 -5.36
C THR A 23 9.87 6.30 -5.67
N GLY A 24 10.68 5.27 -5.93
CA GLY A 24 12.13 5.40 -6.12
C GLY A 24 12.99 4.81 -5.00
N ALA A 25 12.38 4.15 -4.02
CA ALA A 25 13.11 3.34 -3.05
C ALA A 25 13.97 2.28 -3.76
N PRO A 26 15.26 2.12 -3.38
CA PRO A 26 16.11 1.11 -3.99
C PRO A 26 15.57 -0.32 -3.75
N PRO A 27 15.65 -1.22 -4.75
CA PRO A 27 15.28 -2.62 -4.54
C PRO A 27 16.16 -3.26 -3.46
N GLY A 28 15.53 -4.00 -2.54
CA GLY A 28 16.21 -4.62 -1.39
C GLY A 28 16.62 -3.65 -0.28
N SER A 29 16.18 -2.39 -0.33
CA SER A 29 16.22 -1.48 0.82
C SER A 29 14.98 -1.67 1.70
N PRO A 30 15.04 -1.31 3.00
CA PRO A 30 13.86 -1.33 3.88
C PRO A 30 12.67 -0.56 3.31
N GLU A 31 12.92 0.57 2.64
CA GLU A 31 11.91 1.37 1.96
C GLU A 31 11.31 0.66 0.74
N GLY A 32 12.11 -0.13 0.03
CA GLY A 32 11.65 -0.95 -1.09
C GLY A 32 10.79 -2.13 -0.63
N ASP A 33 11.17 -2.77 0.47
CA ASP A 33 10.35 -3.81 1.10
C ASP A 33 9.02 -3.24 1.61
N GLU A 34 9.04 -2.02 2.17
CA GLU A 34 7.84 -1.30 2.59
C GLU A 34 6.94 -0.95 1.39
N LEU A 35 7.53 -0.45 0.29
CA LEU A 35 6.80 -0.15 -0.95
C LEU A 35 6.09 -1.39 -1.49
N GLN A 36 6.76 -2.54 -1.49
CA GLN A 36 6.18 -3.78 -1.98
C GLN A 36 5.02 -4.25 -1.09
N ALA A 37 5.18 -4.19 0.23
CA ALA A 37 4.09 -4.52 1.16
C ALA A 37 2.87 -3.59 0.99
N LEU A 38 3.09 -2.28 0.78
CA LEU A 38 2.01 -1.33 0.53
C LEU A 38 1.24 -1.63 -0.76
N LEU A 39 1.94 -1.99 -1.84
CA LEU A 39 1.31 -2.39 -3.10
C LEU A 39 0.37 -3.59 -2.91
N GLU A 40 0.81 -4.63 -2.20
CA GLU A 40 0.00 -5.82 -1.94
C GLU A 40 -1.25 -5.48 -1.12
N LEU A 41 -1.13 -4.61 -0.11
CA LEU A 41 -2.25 -4.21 0.73
C LEU A 41 -3.27 -3.34 0.01
N ILE A 42 -2.80 -2.38 -0.80
CA ILE A 42 -3.63 -1.51 -1.63
C ILE A 42 -4.45 -2.36 -2.60
N SER A 43 -3.80 -3.28 -3.32
CA SER A 43 -4.47 -4.20 -4.24
C SER A 43 -5.53 -5.05 -3.54
N ALA A 44 -5.24 -5.60 -2.36
CA ALA A 44 -6.21 -6.39 -1.60
C ALA A 44 -7.43 -5.56 -1.15
N TYR A 45 -7.22 -4.29 -0.81
CA TYR A 45 -8.32 -3.37 -0.48
C TYR A 45 -9.16 -3.04 -1.71
N GLU A 46 -8.52 -2.77 -2.85
CA GLU A 46 -9.18 -2.49 -4.13
C GLU A 46 -10.01 -3.67 -4.60
N ASP A 47 -9.52 -4.91 -4.52
CA ASP A 47 -10.29 -6.10 -4.88
C ASP A 47 -11.59 -6.26 -4.07
N ASP A 48 -11.59 -5.85 -2.79
CA ASP A 48 -12.75 -5.96 -1.89
C ASP A 48 -13.73 -4.78 -2.05
N HIS A 49 -13.21 -3.56 -2.28
CA HIS A 49 -14.00 -2.32 -2.26
C HIS A 49 -14.33 -1.76 -3.65
N PHE A 50 -13.49 -2.05 -4.64
CA PHE A 50 -13.59 -1.59 -6.03
C PHE A 50 -13.48 -2.77 -7.00
N PRO A 51 -14.37 -3.78 -6.92
CA PRO A 51 -14.32 -4.91 -7.83
C PRO A 51 -14.47 -4.41 -9.27
N GLU A 52 -13.54 -4.80 -10.16
CA GLU A 52 -13.70 -4.57 -11.59
C GLU A 52 -14.93 -5.34 -12.08
N ASP A 53 -15.90 -4.61 -12.67
CA ASP A 53 -17.17 -5.14 -13.21
C ASP A 53 -16.95 -6.17 -14.33
#